data_AF-A0AA95FEG5-F1
#
_entry.id   AF-A0AA95FEG5-F1
#
_cell.length_a   1.000
_cell.length_b   1.000
_cell.length_c   1.000
_cell.angle_alpha   90.00
_cell.angle_beta   90.00
_cell.angle_gamma   90.00
#
_symmetry.space_group_name_H-M   'P 1'
#
loop_
_entity.id
_entity.type
_entity.pdbx_description
1 polymer ?
#
loop_
_entity_poly.entity_id
_entity_poly.type
_entity_poly.pdbx_seq_one_letter_code
_entity_poly.pdbx_strand_id
1 'polypeptide(L)'
;MKRNITIFFALLSMSFAFGQGKFAKYLNSKKLALAYKTVKDNEKDDYYQQYYWLAKAEQLKTYPHLKDVKPVVLYEFVKKVNPQNPTKKLDARGKELRATAELSLNQYFKNKNVENNSVLMYNLETYVDPSQGEYFTKVDPEKIKELVPKELFAFNSLNKKTKEEKTYYLWIDKKKDDFNIVDIIPDEKEDKAFYTRLRQYLPNYKFSKYVPTVKKGTKTDKTDTDYYYIMPFEQNTDNIEYKTKDFKTYILSQYRKAGDEWKGVEKPRK
;
A
#
# COMPACT_ATOMS: atom_id res chain seq x y z
N MET A 1 -46.55 -12.71 33.06
CA MET A 1 -46.56 -12.49 31.59
C MET A 1 -45.22 -11.87 31.22
N LYS A 2 -44.35 -12.62 30.53
CA LYS A 2 -43.93 -12.37 29.11
C LYS A 2 -43.42 -10.92 28.90
N ARG A 3 -42.24 -10.62 28.33
CA ARG A 3 -41.12 -11.36 27.75
C ARG A 3 -40.12 -10.28 27.27
N ASN A 4 -38.83 -10.63 27.22
CA ASN A 4 -37.80 -10.14 26.29
C ASN A 4 -37.17 -8.75 26.47
N ILE A 5 -36.06 -8.77 27.20
CA ILE A 5 -34.82 -8.06 26.86
C ILE A 5 -34.40 -8.48 25.44
N THR A 6 -34.41 -7.56 24.46
CA THR A 6 -33.54 -7.66 23.26
C THR A 6 -33.27 -6.28 22.67
N ILE A 7 -32.11 -5.75 23.03
CA ILE A 7 -31.12 -5.08 22.18
C ILE A 7 -31.60 -4.75 20.76
N PHE A 8 -31.70 -3.46 20.43
CA PHE A 8 -31.46 -2.95 19.08
C PHE A 8 -30.64 -1.66 19.17
N PHE A 9 -29.39 -1.81 19.62
CA PHE A 9 -28.29 -0.91 19.26
C PHE A 9 -28.01 -1.15 17.77
N ALA A 10 -28.74 -0.45 16.90
CA ALA A 10 -28.45 -0.39 15.48
C ALA A 10 -28.35 1.08 15.10
N LEU A 11 -27.16 1.66 15.25
CA LEU A 11 -26.68 2.84 14.53
C LEU A 11 -25.24 3.16 15.00
N LEU A 12 -24.32 2.21 14.90
CA LEU A 12 -22.87 2.47 14.97
C LEU A 12 -22.11 1.22 14.48
N SER A 13 -22.22 0.96 13.18
CA SER A 13 -21.31 0.07 12.45
C SER A 13 -21.20 0.49 10.99
N MET A 14 -20.89 1.77 10.75
CA MET A 14 -20.17 2.14 9.53
C MET A 14 -18.69 1.81 9.73
N SER A 15 -18.38 0.53 9.60
CA SER A 15 -17.02 0.04 9.46
C SER A 15 -17.09 -1.02 8.39
N PHE A 16 -17.00 -0.56 7.14
CA PHE A 16 -16.28 -1.17 6.03
C PHE A 16 -16.44 -0.25 4.83
N ALA A 17 -15.47 0.67 4.69
CA ALA A 17 -15.30 1.52 3.53
C ALA A 17 -14.80 0.70 2.33
N PHE A 18 -15.63 -0.22 1.82
CA PHE A 18 -15.47 -0.79 0.49
C PHE A 18 -16.32 0.04 -0.49
N GLY A 19 -15.67 1.00 -1.16
CA GLY A 19 -16.19 1.70 -2.33
C GLY A 19 -16.65 3.13 -2.11
N GLN A 20 -15.73 4.09 -2.07
CA GLN A 20 -16.07 5.52 -2.21
C GLN A 20 -16.30 5.91 -3.67
N GLY A 21 -17.11 5.15 -4.42
CA GLY A 21 -17.50 5.55 -5.77
C GLY A 21 -18.47 4.58 -6.45
N LYS A 22 -19.36 5.12 -7.29
CA LYS A 22 -20.34 4.39 -8.13
C LYS A 22 -19.71 3.22 -8.92
N PHE A 23 -18.42 3.32 -9.22
CA PHE A 23 -17.67 2.38 -10.04
C PHE A 23 -16.90 1.32 -9.24
N ALA A 24 -16.88 1.37 -7.90
CA ALA A 24 -16.15 0.41 -7.06
C ALA A 24 -16.67 -1.03 -7.19
N LYS A 25 -17.91 -1.21 -7.64
CA LYS A 25 -18.51 -2.53 -7.93
C LYS A 25 -17.82 -3.27 -9.08
N TYR A 26 -17.05 -2.59 -9.93
CA TYR A 26 -16.34 -3.20 -11.03
C TYR A 26 -14.95 -3.63 -10.58
N LEU A 27 -14.71 -4.94 -10.63
CA LEU A 27 -13.45 -5.57 -10.17
C LEU A 27 -12.45 -5.82 -11.31
N ASN A 28 -12.77 -5.41 -12.54
CA ASN A 28 -11.84 -5.43 -13.67
C ASN A 28 -12.15 -4.31 -14.69
N SER A 29 -11.11 -3.87 -15.40
CA SER A 29 -11.14 -2.75 -16.33
C SER A 29 -12.10 -3.00 -17.51
N LYS A 30 -12.13 -4.23 -18.03
CA LYS A 30 -13.01 -4.62 -19.16
C LYS A 30 -14.49 -4.45 -18.83
N LYS A 31 -14.93 -4.90 -17.65
CA LYS A 31 -16.32 -4.73 -17.19
C LYS A 31 -16.64 -3.25 -16.95
N LEU A 32 -15.70 -2.49 -16.39
CA LEU A 32 -15.88 -1.06 -16.20
C LEU A 32 -16.03 -0.32 -17.54
N ALA A 33 -15.22 -0.67 -18.55
CA ALA A 33 -15.29 -0.08 -19.89
C ALA A 33 -16.68 -0.25 -20.54
N LEU A 34 -17.33 -1.40 -20.33
CA LEU A 34 -18.68 -1.65 -20.86
C LEU A 34 -19.74 -0.72 -20.25
N ALA A 35 -19.52 -0.22 -19.04
CA ALA A 35 -20.43 0.70 -18.37
C ALA A 35 -20.28 2.16 -18.84
N TYR A 36 -19.27 2.48 -19.65
CA TYR A 36 -18.93 3.85 -20.06
C TYR A 36 -20.11 4.63 -20.63
N LYS A 37 -20.98 3.98 -21.43
CA LYS A 37 -22.17 4.63 -22.02
C LYS A 37 -23.13 5.25 -20.99
N THR A 38 -23.06 4.83 -19.73
CA THR A 38 -23.90 5.31 -18.63
C THR A 38 -23.19 6.29 -17.70
N VAL A 39 -21.93 6.62 -18.00
CA VAL A 39 -21.10 7.56 -17.22
C VAL A 39 -21.50 8.98 -17.59
N LYS A 40 -21.87 9.76 -16.58
CA LYS A 40 -22.18 11.18 -16.75
C LYS A 40 -20.90 12.02 -16.69
N ASP A 41 -20.93 13.23 -17.25
CA ASP A 41 -19.76 14.11 -17.28
C ASP A 41 -19.21 14.41 -15.87
N ASN A 42 -20.09 14.63 -14.89
CA ASN A 42 -19.70 14.87 -13.50
C ASN A 42 -19.15 13.63 -12.76
N GLU A 43 -19.19 12.46 -13.38
CA GLU A 43 -18.67 11.19 -12.84
C GLU A 43 -17.33 10.79 -13.48
N LYS A 44 -16.84 11.54 -14.47
CA LYS A 44 -15.65 11.18 -15.27
C LYS A 44 -14.36 11.14 -14.46
N ASP A 45 -14.18 12.09 -13.54
CA ASP A 45 -13.02 12.11 -12.62
C ASP A 45 -12.90 10.76 -11.88
N ASP A 46 -13.99 10.30 -11.26
CA ASP A 46 -14.04 9.02 -10.52
C ASP A 46 -13.90 7.82 -11.47
N TYR A 47 -14.58 7.86 -12.62
CA TYR A 47 -14.57 6.77 -13.60
C TYR A 47 -13.15 6.50 -14.13
N TYR A 48 -12.47 7.53 -14.62
CA TYR A 48 -11.13 7.38 -15.19
C TYR A 48 -10.09 7.03 -14.14
N GLN A 49 -10.22 7.57 -12.92
CA GLN A 49 -9.38 7.17 -11.79
C GLN A 49 -9.55 5.68 -11.45
N GLN A 50 -10.79 5.20 -11.37
CA GLN A 50 -11.08 3.78 -11.11
C GLN A 50 -10.53 2.88 -12.22
N TYR A 51 -10.70 3.27 -13.48
CA TYR A 51 -10.18 2.53 -14.63
C TYR A 51 -8.66 2.45 -14.59
N TYR A 52 -7.98 3.55 -14.26
CA TYR A 52 -6.52 3.59 -14.09
C TYR A 52 -6.04 2.61 -13.03
N TRP A 53 -6.65 2.60 -11.85
CA TRP A 53 -6.26 1.67 -10.79
C TRP A 53 -6.45 0.21 -11.20
N LEU A 54 -7.58 -0.13 -11.83
CA LEU A 54 -7.85 -1.49 -12.32
C LEU A 54 -6.83 -1.91 -13.38
N ALA A 55 -6.59 -1.08 -14.39
CA ALA A 55 -5.66 -1.39 -15.47
C ALA A 55 -4.23 -1.60 -14.96
N LYS A 56 -3.76 -0.78 -14.00
CA LYS A 56 -2.44 -0.95 -13.39
C LYS A 56 -2.33 -2.20 -12.52
N ALA A 57 -3.37 -2.52 -11.75
CA ALA A 57 -3.40 -3.74 -10.94
C ALA A 57 -3.43 -5.00 -11.82
N GLU A 58 -4.17 -4.97 -12.92
CA GLU A 58 -4.20 -6.05 -13.92
C GLU A 58 -2.86 -6.20 -14.63
N GLN A 59 -2.20 -5.11 -14.98
CA GLN A 59 -0.85 -5.13 -15.55
C GLN A 59 0.15 -5.78 -14.57
N LEU A 60 0.09 -5.46 -13.27
CA LEU A 60 0.91 -6.16 -12.28
C LEU A 60 0.58 -7.65 -12.21
N LYS A 61 -0.69 -8.02 -12.40
CA LYS A 61 -1.12 -9.42 -12.32
C LYS A 61 -0.61 -10.29 -13.48
N THR A 62 -0.17 -9.70 -14.60
CA THR A 62 0.37 -10.47 -15.72
C THR A 62 1.76 -11.07 -15.45
N TYR A 63 2.45 -10.64 -14.39
CA TYR A 63 3.78 -11.14 -14.05
C TYR A 63 3.69 -12.52 -13.35
N PRO A 64 4.40 -13.56 -13.85
CA PRO A 64 4.22 -14.93 -13.37
C PRO A 64 4.46 -15.14 -11.86
N HIS A 65 5.43 -14.45 -11.26
CA HIS A 65 5.72 -14.53 -9.83
C HIS A 65 4.66 -13.87 -8.95
N LEU A 66 3.75 -13.07 -9.53
CA LEU A 66 2.64 -12.42 -8.84
C LEU A 66 1.32 -13.20 -8.99
N LYS A 67 1.35 -14.41 -9.58
CA LYS A 67 0.16 -15.24 -9.79
C LYS A 67 -0.57 -15.62 -8.49
N ASP A 68 0.12 -15.67 -7.36
CA ASP A 68 -0.46 -16.04 -6.07
C ASP A 68 -0.90 -14.83 -5.23
N VAL A 69 -0.49 -13.60 -5.62
CA VAL A 69 -0.95 -12.36 -5.00
C VAL A 69 -2.39 -12.09 -5.42
N LYS A 70 -3.33 -11.99 -4.48
CA LYS A 70 -4.75 -11.77 -4.81
C LYS A 70 -4.94 -10.44 -5.57
N PRO A 71 -5.81 -10.37 -6.60
CA PRO A 71 -6.03 -9.14 -7.38
C PRO A 71 -6.40 -7.91 -6.52
N VAL A 72 -7.20 -8.11 -5.47
CA VAL A 72 -7.59 -7.04 -4.53
C VAL A 72 -6.38 -6.40 -3.83
N VAL A 73 -5.32 -7.17 -3.56
CA VAL A 73 -4.09 -6.69 -2.91
C VAL A 73 -3.36 -5.73 -3.84
N LEU A 74 -3.20 -6.10 -5.11
CA LEU A 74 -2.57 -5.26 -6.13
C LEU A 74 -3.39 -4.00 -6.39
N TYR A 75 -4.73 -4.13 -6.41
CA TYR A 75 -5.64 -3.02 -6.60
C TYR A 75 -5.56 -2.00 -5.45
N GLU A 76 -5.65 -2.44 -4.19
CA GLU A 76 -5.55 -1.54 -3.03
C GLU A 76 -4.15 -0.94 -2.90
N PHE A 77 -3.10 -1.68 -3.26
CA PHE A 77 -1.76 -1.11 -3.36
C PHE A 77 -1.70 0.06 -4.35
N VAL A 78 -2.10 -0.18 -5.60
CA VAL A 78 -2.10 0.81 -6.68
C VAL A 78 -2.89 2.05 -6.27
N LYS A 79 -4.07 1.87 -5.67
CA LYS A 79 -4.93 2.95 -5.19
C LYS A 79 -4.27 3.80 -4.10
N LYS A 80 -3.56 3.19 -3.15
CA LYS A 80 -2.88 3.93 -2.06
C LYS A 80 -1.66 4.72 -2.54
N VAL A 81 -0.92 4.19 -3.51
CA VAL A 81 0.28 4.88 -4.04
C VAL A 81 -0.03 5.83 -5.20
N ASN A 82 -1.24 5.75 -5.77
CA ASN A 82 -1.76 6.70 -6.77
C ASN A 82 -3.11 7.26 -6.28
N PRO A 83 -3.17 8.05 -5.20
CA PRO A 83 -4.42 8.61 -4.71
C PRO A 83 -5.11 9.46 -5.78
N GLN A 84 -6.42 9.64 -5.64
CA GLN A 84 -7.20 10.43 -6.58
C GLN A 84 -6.70 11.88 -6.61
N ASN A 85 -6.57 12.43 -7.82
CA ASN A 85 -6.19 13.82 -8.06
C ASN A 85 -7.38 14.61 -8.64
N PRO A 86 -8.22 15.25 -7.80
CA PRO A 86 -9.46 15.90 -8.25
C PRO A 86 -9.19 17.11 -9.16
N THR A 87 -10.01 17.31 -10.19
CA THR A 87 -9.82 18.42 -11.16
C THR A 87 -9.77 19.80 -10.50
N LYS A 88 -10.49 19.98 -9.39
CA LYS A 88 -10.48 21.23 -8.60
C LYS A 88 -9.13 21.60 -8.00
N LYS A 89 -8.22 20.62 -7.79
CA LYS A 89 -6.88 20.85 -7.23
C LYS A 89 -5.83 21.23 -8.29
N LEU A 90 -6.17 21.10 -9.57
CA LEU A 90 -5.26 21.37 -10.67
C LEU A 90 -5.15 22.87 -10.96
N ASP A 91 -3.96 23.27 -11.42
CA ASP A 91 -3.72 24.59 -12.01
C ASP A 91 -4.33 24.68 -13.42
N ALA A 92 -4.22 25.85 -14.05
CA ALA A 92 -4.81 26.09 -15.38
C ALA A 92 -4.26 25.12 -16.44
N ARG A 93 -2.94 24.89 -16.43
CA ARG A 93 -2.28 23.99 -17.38
C ARG A 93 -2.69 22.54 -17.19
N GLY A 94 -2.76 22.07 -15.94
CA GLY A 94 -3.21 20.73 -15.61
C GLY A 94 -4.66 20.48 -16.02
N LYS A 95 -5.54 21.47 -15.85
CA LYS A 95 -6.94 21.40 -16.32
C LYS A 95 -7.02 21.26 -17.84
N GLU A 96 -6.23 22.03 -18.58
CA GLU A 96 -6.15 21.97 -20.04
C GLU A 96 -5.66 20.59 -20.54
N LEU A 97 -4.59 20.07 -19.93
CA LEU A 97 -4.04 18.74 -20.24
C LEU A 97 -5.07 17.64 -19.94
N ARG A 98 -5.75 17.73 -18.79
CA ARG A 98 -6.81 16.79 -18.43
C ARG A 98 -7.97 16.82 -19.42
N ALA A 99 -8.45 18.01 -19.79
CA ALA A 99 -9.53 18.15 -20.77
C ALA A 99 -9.15 17.56 -22.14
N THR A 100 -7.90 17.79 -22.58
CA THR A 100 -7.36 17.21 -23.82
C THR A 100 -7.32 15.69 -23.76
N ALA A 101 -6.79 15.13 -22.66
CA ALA A 101 -6.76 13.68 -22.45
C ALA A 101 -8.17 13.09 -22.40
N GLU A 102 -9.13 13.80 -21.80
CA GLU A 102 -10.52 13.36 -21.71
C GLU A 102 -11.16 13.18 -23.09
N LEU A 103 -10.93 14.12 -24.03
CA LEU A 103 -11.46 14.03 -25.38
C LEU A 103 -11.01 12.73 -26.07
N SER A 104 -9.71 12.41 -25.98
CA SER A 104 -9.13 11.17 -26.50
C SER A 104 -9.70 9.93 -25.80
N LEU A 105 -9.75 9.93 -24.46
CA LEU A 105 -10.29 8.82 -23.69
C LEU A 105 -11.76 8.56 -24.05
N ASN A 106 -12.57 9.61 -24.15
CA ASN A 106 -13.97 9.51 -24.53
C ASN A 106 -14.12 8.78 -25.89
N GLN A 107 -13.23 9.03 -26.87
CA GLN A 107 -13.26 8.33 -28.15
C GLN A 107 -12.92 6.84 -28.01
N TYR A 108 -11.87 6.50 -27.27
CA TYR A 108 -11.47 5.10 -27.06
C TYR A 108 -12.58 4.28 -26.40
N PHE A 109 -13.20 4.81 -25.34
CA PHE A 109 -14.26 4.12 -24.63
C PHE A 109 -15.57 4.02 -25.45
N LYS A 110 -15.95 5.07 -26.19
CA LYS A 110 -17.12 5.03 -27.11
C LYS A 110 -16.95 3.97 -28.20
N ASN A 111 -15.75 3.89 -28.77
CA ASN A 111 -15.42 2.97 -29.86
C ASN A 111 -15.02 1.57 -29.38
N LYS A 112 -15.03 1.33 -28.06
CA LYS A 112 -14.58 0.07 -27.43
C LYS A 112 -13.14 -0.32 -27.79
N ASN A 113 -12.31 0.64 -28.15
CA ASN A 113 -10.89 0.44 -28.45
C ASN A 113 -10.05 0.58 -27.17
N VAL A 114 -10.22 -0.37 -26.26
CA VAL A 114 -9.65 -0.31 -24.90
C VAL A 114 -8.60 -1.38 -24.59
N GLU A 115 -8.52 -2.43 -25.40
CA GLU A 115 -7.61 -3.55 -25.18
C GLU A 115 -6.23 -3.26 -25.79
N ASN A 116 -5.15 -3.57 -25.05
CA ASN A 116 -3.75 -3.48 -25.50
C ASN A 116 -3.34 -2.16 -26.16
N ASN A 117 -3.91 -1.04 -25.69
CA ASN A 117 -3.71 0.26 -26.30
C ASN A 117 -2.78 1.14 -25.45
N SER A 118 -1.51 1.24 -25.87
CA SER A 118 -0.49 2.05 -25.19
C SER A 118 -0.82 3.55 -25.18
N VAL A 119 -1.48 4.03 -26.22
CA VAL A 119 -1.90 5.44 -26.35
C VAL A 119 -3.04 5.75 -25.39
N LEU A 120 -3.99 4.82 -25.20
CA LEU A 120 -5.02 4.94 -24.17
C LEU A 120 -4.37 5.07 -22.78
N MET A 121 -3.42 4.20 -22.47
CA MET A 121 -2.74 4.23 -21.16
C MET A 121 -1.96 5.54 -20.95
N TYR A 122 -1.34 6.09 -22.00
CA TYR A 122 -0.68 7.39 -21.93
C TYR A 122 -1.65 8.54 -21.65
N ASN A 123 -2.78 8.58 -22.37
CA ASN A 123 -3.83 9.56 -22.12
C ASN A 123 -4.42 9.41 -20.71
N LEU A 124 -4.56 8.18 -20.24
CA LEU A 124 -5.05 7.91 -18.90
C LEU A 124 -4.06 8.36 -17.82
N GLU A 125 -2.76 8.08 -17.99
CA GLU A 125 -1.68 8.59 -17.12
C GLU A 125 -1.71 10.14 -17.10
N THR A 126 -1.88 10.78 -18.26
CA THR A 126 -1.99 12.24 -18.37
C THR A 126 -3.26 12.77 -17.71
N TYR A 127 -4.38 12.05 -17.79
CA TYR A 127 -5.63 12.45 -17.15
C TYR A 127 -5.50 12.40 -15.62
N VAL A 128 -4.98 11.30 -15.06
CA VAL A 128 -4.89 11.13 -13.60
C VAL A 128 -3.77 11.94 -12.96
N ASP A 129 -2.65 12.16 -13.65
CA ASP A 129 -1.53 12.99 -13.18
C ASP A 129 -1.04 13.99 -14.25
N PRO A 130 -1.82 15.04 -14.56
CA PRO A 130 -1.47 15.99 -15.62
C PRO A 130 -0.18 16.77 -15.37
N SER A 131 0.19 17.01 -14.10
CA SER A 131 1.39 17.76 -13.74
C SER A 131 2.67 16.92 -13.83
N GLN A 132 2.54 15.60 -14.03
CA GLN A 132 3.66 14.63 -13.94
C GLN A 132 4.49 14.84 -12.67
N GLY A 133 3.82 15.25 -11.60
CA GLY A 133 4.42 15.74 -10.37
C GLY A 133 4.56 14.61 -9.36
N GLU A 134 3.58 14.54 -8.46
CA GLU A 134 3.58 13.63 -7.32
C GLU A 134 3.46 12.14 -7.69
N TYR A 135 3.09 11.77 -8.93
CA TYR A 135 2.62 10.41 -9.25
C TYR A 135 3.28 9.76 -10.47
N PHE A 136 4.59 9.98 -10.66
CA PHE A 136 5.40 9.27 -11.66
C PHE A 136 6.12 8.02 -11.11
N THR A 137 5.56 7.43 -10.06
CA THR A 137 6.06 6.26 -9.34
C THR A 137 5.65 5.00 -10.07
N LYS A 138 6.59 4.35 -10.77
CA LYS A 138 6.32 3.05 -11.40
C LYS A 138 6.81 1.95 -10.47
N VAL A 139 5.91 1.04 -10.15
CA VAL A 139 6.20 -0.16 -9.37
C VAL A 139 7.11 -1.04 -10.21
N ASP A 140 8.19 -1.53 -9.62
CA ASP A 140 9.06 -2.53 -10.23
C ASP A 140 8.48 -3.91 -9.90
N PRO A 141 7.84 -4.61 -10.85
CA PRO A 141 7.13 -5.85 -10.57
C PRO A 141 8.08 -6.95 -10.08
N GLU A 142 9.31 -6.97 -10.59
CA GLU A 142 10.35 -7.96 -10.23
C GLU A 142 10.84 -7.81 -8.78
N LYS A 143 10.63 -6.63 -8.19
CA LYS A 143 11.04 -6.32 -6.82
C LYS A 143 9.87 -6.37 -5.82
N ILE A 144 8.72 -6.93 -6.18
CA ILE A 144 7.63 -7.17 -5.23
C ILE A 144 7.93 -8.45 -4.44
N LYS A 145 7.84 -8.38 -3.11
CA LYS A 145 8.13 -9.51 -2.21
C LYS A 145 7.00 -9.71 -1.21
N GLU A 146 6.59 -10.94 -1.02
CA GLU A 146 5.74 -11.33 0.11
C GLU A 146 6.63 -11.56 1.34
N LEU A 147 6.54 -10.66 2.32
CA LEU A 147 7.33 -10.72 3.55
C LEU A 147 6.68 -11.63 4.58
N VAL A 148 5.35 -11.60 4.67
CA VAL A 148 4.55 -12.51 5.49
C VAL A 148 3.39 -13.02 4.64
N PRO A 149 3.21 -14.35 4.52
CA PRO A 149 2.20 -14.94 3.67
C PRO A 149 0.80 -14.35 3.87
N LYS A 150 0.26 -13.75 2.80
CA LYS A 150 -1.07 -13.15 2.70
C LYS A 150 -1.32 -12.04 3.73
N GLU A 151 -0.27 -11.41 4.25
CA GLU A 151 -0.37 -10.40 5.33
C GLU A 151 0.51 -9.18 5.10
N LEU A 152 1.75 -9.35 4.64
CA LEU A 152 2.68 -8.24 4.47
C LEU A 152 3.45 -8.39 3.17
N PHE A 153 3.42 -7.34 2.36
CA PHE A 153 4.06 -7.28 1.05
C PHE A 153 4.95 -6.04 0.96
N ALA A 154 6.14 -6.19 0.39
CA ALA A 154 7.01 -5.08 0.02
C ALA A 154 6.88 -4.81 -1.48
N PHE A 155 6.65 -3.55 -1.83
CA PHE A 155 6.59 -3.06 -3.20
C PHE A 155 7.65 -2.00 -3.41
N ASN A 156 8.61 -2.29 -4.27
CA ASN A 156 9.60 -1.30 -4.68
C ASN A 156 9.09 -0.48 -5.85
N SER A 157 9.42 0.79 -5.85
CA SER A 157 8.98 1.73 -6.86
C SER A 157 10.07 2.72 -7.20
N LEU A 158 10.03 3.21 -8.44
CA LEU A 158 10.97 4.19 -8.97
C LEU A 158 10.19 5.38 -9.51
N ASN A 159 10.49 6.57 -9.00
CA ASN A 159 10.03 7.80 -9.62
C ASN A 159 10.84 8.04 -10.90
N LYS A 160 10.22 7.98 -12.09
CA LYS A 160 11.03 8.07 -13.33
C LYS A 160 11.64 9.45 -13.58
N LYS A 161 11.11 10.51 -12.95
CA LYS A 161 11.59 11.88 -13.07
C LYS A 161 12.77 12.13 -12.14
N THR A 162 12.61 11.85 -10.85
CA THR A 162 13.67 12.08 -9.84
C THR A 162 14.68 10.94 -9.74
N LYS A 163 14.36 9.76 -10.28
CA LYS A 163 15.10 8.50 -10.10
C LYS A 163 15.15 8.01 -8.65
N GLU A 164 14.33 8.58 -7.77
CA GLU A 164 14.23 8.15 -6.39
C GLU A 164 13.55 6.78 -6.29
N GLU A 165 14.19 5.85 -5.58
CA GLU A 165 13.61 4.56 -5.23
C GLU A 165 12.91 4.64 -3.88
N LYS A 166 11.67 4.13 -3.81
CA LYS A 166 10.91 4.03 -2.58
C LYS A 166 10.33 2.64 -2.40
N THR A 167 10.46 2.08 -1.20
CA THR A 167 9.81 0.84 -0.81
C THR A 167 8.55 1.16 -0.02
N TYR A 168 7.44 0.56 -0.42
CA TYR A 168 6.17 0.59 0.31
C TYR A 168 5.89 -0.76 0.94
N TYR A 169 5.43 -0.77 2.19
CA TYR A 169 4.98 -2.00 2.86
C TYR A 169 3.46 -1.98 2.96
N LEU A 170 2.81 -2.88 2.21
CA LEU A 170 1.37 -3.06 2.29
C LEU A 170 1.06 -4.16 3.31
N TRP A 171 0.43 -3.77 4.40
CA TRP A 171 -0.05 -4.65 5.45
C TRP A 171 -1.56 -4.87 5.33
N ILE A 172 -1.98 -6.12 5.50
CA ILE A 172 -3.40 -6.53 5.54
C ILE A 172 -3.78 -6.78 7.00
N ASP A 173 -4.54 -5.86 7.58
CA ASP A 173 -5.13 -6.04 8.90
C ASP A 173 -6.33 -6.98 8.78
N LYS A 174 -6.07 -8.28 8.93
CA LYS A 174 -7.12 -9.31 8.86
C LYS A 174 -8.21 -9.14 9.93
N LYS A 175 -7.92 -8.50 11.07
CA LYS A 175 -8.92 -8.29 12.13
C LYS A 175 -9.91 -7.21 11.72
N LYS A 176 -9.44 -6.20 10.99
CA LYS A 176 -10.25 -5.08 10.49
C LYS A 176 -10.59 -5.19 9.02
N ASP A 177 -10.27 -6.29 8.35
CA ASP A 177 -10.38 -6.51 6.90
C ASP A 177 -10.01 -5.26 6.08
N ASP A 178 -8.85 -4.69 6.42
CA ASP A 178 -8.37 -3.42 5.86
C ASP A 178 -6.92 -3.53 5.36
N PHE A 179 -6.56 -2.64 4.44
CA PHE A 179 -5.24 -2.54 3.83
C PHE A 179 -4.58 -1.27 4.32
N ASN A 180 -3.30 -1.32 4.68
CA ASN A 180 -2.56 -0.17 5.18
C ASN A 180 -1.18 -0.10 4.54
N ILE A 181 -0.77 1.09 4.08
CA ILE A 181 0.65 1.35 3.86
C ILE A 181 1.23 1.68 5.22
N VAL A 182 2.25 0.92 5.63
CA VAL A 182 2.89 1.07 6.94
C VAL A 182 4.37 1.34 6.76
N ASP A 183 4.95 2.03 7.72
CA ASP A 183 6.39 2.08 7.87
C ASP A 183 6.86 0.81 8.57
N ILE A 184 8.02 0.30 8.18
CA ILE A 184 8.64 -0.84 8.87
C ILE A 184 9.77 -0.40 9.78
N ILE A 185 10.27 0.82 9.57
CA ILE A 185 11.27 1.49 10.38
C ILE A 185 10.50 2.38 11.38
N PRO A 186 10.74 2.28 12.68
CA PRO A 186 10.08 3.12 13.68
C PRO A 186 10.36 4.62 13.39
N ASP A 187 9.39 5.49 13.62
CA ASP A 187 9.62 6.93 13.48
C ASP A 187 10.35 7.47 14.73
N GLU A 188 11.45 8.19 14.55
CA GLU A 188 12.26 8.65 15.70
C GLU A 188 11.54 9.64 16.62
N LYS A 189 10.62 10.44 16.07
CA LYS A 189 9.86 11.43 16.84
C LYS A 189 8.73 10.77 17.63
N GLU A 190 8.09 9.75 17.04
CA GLU A 190 6.96 9.05 17.65
C GLU A 190 7.40 7.91 18.59
N ASP A 191 8.40 7.09 18.21
CA ASP A 191 8.89 5.92 18.96
C ASP A 191 10.14 6.24 19.81
N LYS A 192 10.11 7.32 20.60
CA LYS A 192 11.27 7.76 21.41
C LYS A 192 11.82 6.66 22.31
N ALA A 193 10.95 5.89 22.96
CA ALA A 193 11.36 4.80 23.86
C ALA A 193 12.15 3.70 23.14
N PHE A 194 11.77 3.38 21.90
CA PHE A 194 12.50 2.45 21.06
C PHE A 194 13.91 2.96 20.77
N TYR A 195 14.04 4.23 20.35
CA TYR A 195 15.32 4.83 20.00
C TYR A 195 16.24 5.05 21.22
N THR A 196 15.69 5.45 22.37
CA THR A 196 16.46 5.50 23.62
C THR A 196 17.09 4.14 23.92
N ARG A 197 16.29 3.08 23.78
CA ARG A 197 16.74 1.72 24.06
C ARG A 197 17.73 1.20 23.02
N LEU A 198 17.48 1.46 21.75
CA LEU A 198 18.40 1.14 20.66
C LEU A 198 19.77 1.79 20.90
N ARG A 199 19.78 3.09 21.20
CA ARG A 199 21.02 3.86 21.43
C ARG A 199 21.77 3.43 22.68
N GLN A 200 21.08 2.91 23.69
CA GLN A 200 21.72 2.33 24.88
C GLN A 200 22.64 1.15 24.51
N TYR A 201 22.23 0.30 23.57
CA TYR A 201 23.01 -0.88 23.17
C TYR A 201 23.91 -0.63 21.95
N LEU A 202 23.41 0.16 20.99
CA LEU A 202 24.02 0.45 19.69
C LEU A 202 23.88 1.96 19.35
N PRO A 203 24.70 2.85 19.95
CA PRO A 203 24.53 4.31 19.83
C PRO A 203 24.65 4.84 18.40
N ASN A 204 25.41 4.15 17.54
CA ASN A 204 25.69 4.57 16.16
C ASN A 204 24.87 3.78 15.11
N TYR A 205 23.87 3.01 15.54
CA TYR A 205 23.09 2.19 14.63
C TYR A 205 22.36 3.03 13.58
N LYS A 206 22.40 2.58 12.32
CA LYS A 206 21.67 3.16 11.20
C LYS A 206 20.84 2.08 10.52
N PHE A 207 19.59 2.40 10.24
CA PHE A 207 18.73 1.50 9.48
C PHE A 207 19.20 1.36 8.04
N SER A 208 19.20 0.12 7.57
CA SER A 208 19.43 -0.19 6.17
C SER A 208 18.24 0.24 5.31
N LYS A 209 18.53 0.68 4.08
CA LYS A 209 17.51 0.97 3.05
C LYS A 209 16.98 -0.29 2.36
N TYR A 210 17.61 -1.44 2.58
CA TYR A 210 17.22 -2.69 1.94
C TYR A 210 16.00 -3.31 2.62
N VAL A 211 15.20 -4.04 1.85
CA VAL A 211 14.01 -4.75 2.34
C VAL A 211 14.39 -5.69 3.49
N PRO A 212 13.77 -5.56 4.67
CA PRO A 212 14.09 -6.39 5.83
C PRO A 212 13.52 -7.81 5.67
N THR A 213 13.96 -8.71 6.55
CA THR A 213 13.26 -9.97 6.77
C THR A 213 12.18 -9.78 7.82
N VAL A 214 11.00 -10.34 7.59
CA VAL A 214 9.90 -10.29 8.56
C VAL A 214 9.40 -11.70 8.82
N LYS A 215 9.19 -12.02 10.10
CA LYS A 215 8.61 -13.30 10.53
C LYS A 215 7.44 -13.02 11.47
N LYS A 216 6.37 -13.79 11.32
CA LYS A 216 5.25 -13.74 12.27
C LYS A 216 5.58 -14.64 13.47
N GLY A 217 5.27 -14.16 14.67
CA GLY A 217 5.41 -14.94 15.90
C GLY A 217 4.63 -16.26 15.84
N THR A 218 5.14 -17.30 16.50
CA THR A 218 4.59 -18.65 16.45
C THR A 218 3.56 -18.89 17.56
N LYS A 219 2.61 -19.80 17.31
CA LYS A 219 1.56 -20.21 18.27
C LYS A 219 2.05 -20.89 19.55
N THR A 220 3.33 -21.23 19.61
CA THR A 220 3.96 -21.87 20.77
C THR A 220 4.03 -20.93 21.97
N ASP A 221 4.17 -19.62 21.75
CA ASP A 221 3.99 -18.59 22.78
C ASP A 221 2.75 -17.76 22.45
N LYS A 222 1.66 -18.01 23.19
CA LYS A 222 0.36 -17.31 23.00
C LYS A 222 0.47 -15.80 23.17
N THR A 223 1.51 -15.30 23.84
CA THR A 223 1.70 -13.85 24.03
C THR A 223 2.33 -13.16 22.82
N ASP A 224 2.93 -13.94 21.92
CA ASP A 224 3.74 -13.44 20.81
C ASP A 224 3.17 -13.70 19.40
N THR A 225 2.04 -14.40 19.28
CA THR A 225 1.42 -14.77 17.98
C THR A 225 1.02 -13.60 17.10
N ASP A 226 0.72 -12.46 17.72
CA ASP A 226 0.25 -11.26 17.04
C ASP A 226 1.39 -10.32 16.62
N TYR A 227 2.64 -10.65 16.97
CA TYR A 227 3.79 -9.82 16.61
C TYR A 227 4.38 -10.21 15.25
N TYR A 228 4.83 -9.19 14.54
CA TYR A 228 5.74 -9.26 13.42
C TYR A 228 7.14 -8.92 13.93
N TYR A 229 8.07 -9.88 13.80
CA TYR A 229 9.48 -9.72 14.10
C TYR A 229 10.18 -9.26 12.84
N ILE A 230 10.86 -8.13 12.93
CA ILE A 230 11.51 -7.44 11.83
C ILE A 230 13.00 -7.44 12.09
N MET A 231 13.75 -7.89 11.09
CA MET A 231 15.20 -7.90 11.09
C MET A 231 15.67 -7.11 9.86
N PRO A 232 16.30 -5.94 10.05
CA PRO A 232 16.93 -5.20 8.96
C PRO A 232 17.99 -6.05 8.24
N PHE A 233 18.26 -5.69 6.99
CA PHE A 233 19.23 -6.42 6.17
C PHE A 233 20.63 -6.42 6.81
N GLU A 234 21.22 -7.61 6.97
CA GLU A 234 22.54 -7.82 7.57
C GLU A 234 23.68 -7.68 6.55
N GLN A 235 24.67 -6.84 6.85
CA GLN A 235 25.95 -6.80 6.13
C GLN A 235 27.13 -6.88 7.10
N ASN A 236 27.26 -7.95 7.89
CA ASN A 236 28.39 -8.16 8.82
C ASN A 236 28.70 -6.96 9.74
N THR A 237 27.66 -6.22 10.12
CA THR A 237 27.70 -5.06 11.02
C THR A 237 26.82 -5.31 12.24
N ASP A 238 26.72 -4.32 13.12
CA ASP A 238 25.68 -4.28 14.14
C ASP A 238 24.29 -4.56 13.53
N ASN A 239 23.49 -5.39 14.20
CA ASN A 239 22.14 -5.72 13.78
C ASN A 239 21.17 -5.74 14.95
N ILE A 240 19.88 -5.66 14.63
CA ILE A 240 18.78 -5.69 15.59
C ILE A 240 17.65 -6.57 15.09
N GLU A 241 16.87 -7.07 16.03
CA GLU A 241 15.52 -7.54 15.77
C GLU A 241 14.58 -6.77 16.69
N TYR A 242 13.45 -6.36 16.14
CA TYR A 242 12.41 -5.68 16.86
C TYR A 242 11.06 -6.18 16.42
N LYS A 243 10.03 -5.92 17.22
CA LYS A 243 8.70 -6.43 16.97
C LYS A 243 7.63 -5.36 17.09
N THR A 244 6.57 -5.56 16.32
CA THR A 244 5.36 -4.71 16.34
C THR A 244 4.11 -5.56 16.17
N LYS A 245 2.96 -5.08 16.67
CA LYS A 245 1.65 -5.70 16.43
C LYS A 245 0.84 -4.96 15.36
N ASP A 246 1.16 -3.69 15.15
CA ASP A 246 0.31 -2.74 14.44
C ASP A 246 1.08 -1.80 13.49
N PHE A 247 2.41 -1.95 13.42
CA PHE A 247 3.32 -1.10 12.66
C PHE A 247 3.26 0.39 13.06
N LYS A 248 2.84 0.66 14.30
CA LYS A 248 2.83 2.00 14.90
C LYS A 248 3.70 2.08 16.15
N THR A 249 3.76 0.98 16.90
CA THR A 249 4.58 0.90 18.11
C THR A 249 5.57 -0.23 17.98
N TYR A 250 6.81 0.04 18.36
CA TYR A 250 7.93 -0.88 18.16
C TYR A 250 8.65 -1.20 19.46
N ILE A 251 9.04 -2.47 19.59
CA ILE A 251 9.72 -2.99 20.76
C ILE A 251 11.01 -3.66 20.31
N LEU A 252 12.16 -3.17 20.79
CA LEU A 252 13.45 -3.81 20.56
C LEU A 252 13.46 -5.19 21.26
N SER A 253 13.75 -6.25 20.51
CA SER A 253 13.72 -7.64 20.96
C SER A 253 15.12 -8.13 21.32
N GLN A 254 16.05 -8.00 20.37
CA GLN A 254 17.43 -8.42 20.51
C GLN A 254 18.35 -7.55 19.64
N TYR A 255 19.63 -7.56 19.98
CA TYR A 255 20.67 -6.85 19.23
C TYR A 255 21.92 -7.73 19.12
N ARG A 256 22.73 -7.43 18.12
CA ARG A 256 24.00 -8.09 17.86
C ARG A 256 25.02 -7.03 17.46
N LYS A 257 26.19 -7.06 18.06
CA LYS A 257 27.33 -6.25 17.60
C LYS A 257 28.13 -7.03 16.55
N ALA A 258 28.83 -6.34 15.66
CA ALA A 258 29.68 -7.01 14.68
C ALA A 258 30.63 -8.02 15.35
N GLY A 259 30.56 -9.30 14.94
CA GLY A 259 31.37 -10.39 15.50
C GLY A 259 30.83 -11.03 16.79
N ASP A 260 29.82 -10.45 17.43
CA ASP A 260 29.23 -10.98 18.67
C ASP A 260 28.06 -11.93 18.40
N GLU A 261 27.64 -12.67 19.43
CA GLU A 261 26.37 -13.39 19.47
C GLU A 261 25.17 -12.44 19.70
N TRP A 262 23.98 -12.93 19.36
CA TRP A 262 22.72 -12.23 19.63
C TRP A 262 22.44 -12.14 21.13
N LYS A 263 22.08 -10.93 21.60
CA LYS A 263 21.73 -10.65 22.99
C LYS A 263 20.30 -10.16 23.09
N GLY A 264 19.51 -10.82 23.94
CA GLY A 264 18.13 -10.43 24.23
C GLY A 264 18.08 -9.13 25.04
N VAL A 265 17.05 -8.32 24.77
CA VAL A 265 16.80 -7.08 25.48
C VAL A 265 15.84 -7.37 26.64
N GLU A 266 16.32 -7.32 27.89
CA GLU A 266 15.51 -7.63 29.07
C GLU A 266 14.26 -6.74 29.15
N LYS A 267 13.07 -7.25 29.52
CA LYS A 267 11.95 -6.35 29.82
C LYS A 267 12.38 -5.45 31.00
N PRO A 268 12.06 -4.14 31.01
CA PRO A 268 12.25 -3.34 32.21
C PRO A 268 11.48 -4.04 33.33
N ARG A 269 12.16 -4.37 34.44
CA ARG A 269 11.44 -4.78 35.65
C ARG A 269 10.55 -3.59 36.02
N LYS A 270 9.24 -3.80 36.03
CA LYS A 270 8.25 -2.81 36.48
C LYS A 270 8.52 -2.43 37.92
#